data_AF-A0A2V8ZZM6-F1
#
_entry.id   AF-A0A2V8ZZM6-F1
#
_cell.length_a   1.000
_cell.length_b   1.000
_cell.length_c   1.000
_cell.angle_alpha   90.00
_cell.angle_beta   90.00
_cell.angle_gamma   90.00
#
_symmetry.space_group_name_H-M   'P 1'
#
loop_
_entity.id
_entity.type
_entity.pdbx_description
1 polymer ?
#
loop_
_entity_poly.entity_id
_entity_poly.type
_entity_poly.pdbx_seq_one_letter_code
_entity_poly.pdbx_strand_id
1 'polypeptide(L)'
;MRNILSEYYGTPLIPRVAYPSEGFKNGAGFFRFGPNLVCYGECSRGVANDISNSEAFDVSKAITIANSELHLPFDIGKVIENLRRERYFRKLSGGPKGGTQRGWIRRCYYSVRELLPIWFRRYLQRAYLRDWRTLQFPHWPVDFTVDSLHESLMRMTMIAQGRDRVPFIWFWPDGAPSCLMLTHDVETAAGRDFCPSLMDIDVSHGFRASFQVVPERRYKVPDSYVNEIRTRGFEFNVHDLNHDGRLFEEKTEFLRRAKKINEYAKKYEARGFRSGAMYRNQDWFEALEFSYDMSVPNVAHLEPQRGGCCTVMPYFIGKILELA
;
A
#
# COMPACT_ATOMS: atom_id res chain seq x y z
N MET A 1 -12.24 19.59 -5.24
CA MET A 1 -11.14 18.87 -4.56
C MET A 1 -11.76 18.15 -3.38
N ARG A 2 -11.63 16.83 -3.26
CA ARG A 2 -12.20 16.13 -2.09
C ARG A 2 -11.46 16.61 -0.84
N ASN A 3 -12.18 16.82 0.25
CA ASN A 3 -11.58 17.29 1.50
C ASN A 3 -10.77 16.14 2.12
N ILE A 4 -9.44 16.22 2.00
CA ILE A 4 -8.52 15.17 2.44
C ILE A 4 -8.62 14.88 3.95
N LEU A 5 -8.92 15.89 4.77
CA LEU A 5 -9.15 15.67 6.20
C LEU A 5 -10.50 14.98 6.45
N SER A 6 -11.52 15.29 5.65
CA SER A 6 -12.80 14.59 5.75
C SER A 6 -12.69 13.13 5.30
N GLU A 7 -11.90 12.83 4.28
CA GLU A 7 -11.68 11.45 3.83
C GLU A 7 -10.90 10.64 4.88
N TYR A 8 -9.90 11.27 5.49
CA TYR A 8 -9.09 10.60 6.49
C TYR A 8 -9.82 10.52 7.84
N TYR A 9 -10.30 11.62 8.42
CA TYR A 9 -10.84 11.66 9.79
C TYR A 9 -12.38 11.68 9.88
N GLY A 10 -13.11 11.77 8.77
CA GLY A 10 -14.58 11.97 8.83
C GLY A 10 -14.99 13.29 9.50
N THR A 11 -14.16 14.32 9.39
CA THR A 11 -14.38 15.61 10.06
C THR A 11 -15.03 16.67 9.14
N PRO A 12 -15.89 17.57 9.66
CA PRO A 12 -16.38 18.72 8.90
C PRO A 12 -15.33 19.83 8.73
N LEU A 13 -14.13 19.70 9.31
CA LEU A 13 -13.06 20.68 9.12
C LEU A 13 -12.62 20.72 7.66
N ILE A 14 -12.76 21.87 7.02
CA ILE A 14 -12.35 22.08 5.62
C ILE A 14 -11.05 22.91 5.60
N PRO A 15 -9.92 22.32 5.16
CA PRO A 15 -8.70 23.09 4.91
C PRO A 15 -8.93 24.15 3.85
N ARG A 16 -8.57 25.39 4.17
CA ARG A 16 -8.40 26.47 3.18
C ARG A 16 -6.92 26.50 2.85
N VAL A 17 -6.56 26.03 1.66
CA VAL A 17 -5.17 25.88 1.24
C VAL A 17 -4.94 26.62 -0.06
N ALA A 18 -3.98 27.53 -0.06
CA ALA A 18 -3.45 28.18 -1.25
C ALA A 18 -2.10 27.59 -1.64
N TYR A 19 -1.89 27.48 -2.95
CA TYR A 19 -0.63 27.05 -3.56
C TYR A 19 0.01 28.21 -4.33
N PRO A 20 1.30 28.14 -4.68
CA PRO A 20 1.98 29.19 -5.43
C PRO A 20 1.33 29.42 -6.80
N SER A 21 1.04 30.67 -7.15
CA SER A 21 0.38 31.06 -8.39
C SER A 21 1.20 30.74 -9.65
N GLU A 22 2.53 30.79 -9.55
CA GLU A 22 3.44 30.41 -10.63
C GLU A 22 3.55 28.89 -10.85
N GLY A 23 2.83 28.08 -10.06
CA GLY A 23 2.89 26.63 -10.09
C GLY A 23 4.21 26.06 -9.54
N PHE A 24 4.42 24.77 -9.77
CA PHE A 24 5.63 24.06 -9.37
C PHE A 24 6.54 23.89 -10.58
N LYS A 25 7.68 24.61 -10.61
CA LYS A 25 8.58 24.65 -11.79
C LYS A 25 9.52 23.43 -11.88
N ASN A 26 9.60 22.62 -10.82
CA ASN A 26 10.52 21.49 -10.72
C ASN A 26 9.77 20.16 -10.90
N GLY A 27 10.42 19.18 -11.53
CA GLY A 27 9.91 17.80 -11.53
C GLY A 27 9.89 17.19 -10.13
N ALA A 28 9.10 16.13 -9.92
CA ALA A 28 8.92 15.52 -8.61
C ALA A 28 10.24 14.97 -8.01
N GLY A 29 10.46 15.24 -6.73
CA GLY A 29 11.62 14.81 -5.96
C GLY A 29 11.35 14.80 -4.46
N PHE A 30 12.39 14.54 -3.68
CA PHE A 30 12.34 14.46 -2.22
C PHE A 30 12.51 15.84 -1.59
N PHE A 31 11.77 16.12 -0.54
CA PHE A 31 11.95 17.32 0.29
C PHE A 31 11.50 17.01 1.72
N ARG A 32 11.76 17.93 2.65
CA ARG A 32 11.41 17.73 4.06
C ARG A 32 10.26 18.63 4.48
N PHE A 33 9.40 18.14 5.37
CA PHE A 33 8.47 18.98 6.12
C PHE A 33 8.81 18.85 7.61
N GLY A 34 9.67 19.76 8.07
CA GLY A 34 10.30 19.65 9.38
C GLY A 34 11.35 18.53 9.40
N PRO A 35 11.92 18.23 10.58
CA PRO A 35 13.07 17.34 10.68
C PRO A 35 12.75 15.88 10.32
N ASN A 36 11.49 15.44 10.53
CA ASN A 36 11.16 14.02 10.55
C ASN A 36 10.38 13.53 9.31
N LEU A 37 9.73 14.41 8.55
CA LEU A 37 8.86 14.00 7.45
C LEU A 37 9.56 14.10 6.09
N VAL A 38 9.76 12.95 5.46
CA VAL A 38 10.21 12.85 4.06
C VAL A 38 8.99 12.95 3.15
N CYS A 39 8.94 13.97 2.31
CA CYS A 39 7.90 14.13 1.29
C CYS A 39 8.44 13.76 -0.09
N TYR A 40 7.55 13.35 -0.99
CA TYR A 40 7.88 13.17 -2.41
C TYR A 40 6.82 13.79 -3.31
N GLY A 41 7.24 14.73 -4.15
CA GLY A 41 6.34 15.46 -5.06
C GLY A 41 7.00 16.70 -5.64
N GLU A 42 6.18 17.58 -6.21
CA GLU A 42 6.62 18.87 -6.70
C GLU A 42 6.57 19.90 -5.57
N CYS A 43 7.58 20.76 -5.50
CA CYS A 43 7.70 21.79 -4.47
C CYS A 43 8.31 23.07 -5.05
N SER A 44 7.73 24.23 -4.73
CA SER A 44 8.21 25.54 -5.19
C SER A 44 9.54 25.96 -4.59
N ARG A 45 9.93 25.37 -3.45
CA ARG A 45 11.21 25.62 -2.77
C ARG A 45 12.36 24.74 -3.27
N GLY A 46 12.10 23.89 -4.26
CA GLY A 46 13.06 22.91 -4.77
C GLY A 46 12.84 21.52 -4.19
N VAL A 47 13.53 20.55 -4.79
CA VAL A 47 13.49 19.14 -4.41
C VAL A 47 14.85 18.50 -4.64
N ALA A 48 15.17 17.48 -3.86
CA ALA A 48 16.31 16.61 -4.01
C ALA A 48 16.00 15.39 -4.90
N ASN A 49 17.04 14.87 -5.56
CA ASN A 49 16.93 13.61 -6.30
C ASN A 49 17.02 12.37 -5.40
N ASP A 50 17.55 12.52 -4.18
CA ASP A 50 17.77 11.46 -3.21
C ASP A 50 17.38 11.97 -1.80
N ILE A 51 17.00 11.04 -0.92
CA ILE A 51 16.58 11.28 0.46
C ILE A 51 17.72 11.91 1.26
N SER A 52 18.96 11.48 1.03
CA SER A 52 20.17 12.00 1.69
C SER A 52 20.33 13.52 1.58
N ASN A 53 19.89 14.10 0.46
CA ASN A 53 19.98 15.53 0.17
C ASN A 53 18.67 16.30 0.43
N SER A 54 17.63 15.62 0.90
CA SER A 54 16.30 16.22 1.09
C SER A 54 16.26 17.28 2.20
N GLU A 55 17.17 17.21 3.17
CA GLU A 55 17.27 18.16 4.28
C GLU A 55 17.54 19.60 3.82
N ALA A 56 18.26 19.77 2.71
CA ALA A 56 18.50 21.09 2.11
C ALA A 56 17.20 21.75 1.59
N PHE A 57 16.13 20.99 1.45
CA PHE A 57 14.82 21.43 0.96
C PHE A 57 13.73 21.28 2.04
N ASP A 58 14.02 21.65 3.28
CA ASP A 58 12.98 21.74 4.32
C ASP A 58 12.05 22.93 4.09
N VAL A 59 10.75 22.63 3.95
CA VAL A 59 9.71 23.60 3.66
C VAL A 59 8.98 24.12 4.90
N SER A 60 9.34 23.65 6.10
CA SER A 60 8.68 24.02 7.37
C SER A 60 8.55 25.55 7.57
N LYS A 61 9.60 26.30 7.24
CA LYS A 61 9.64 27.78 7.35
C LYS A 61 8.95 28.52 6.21
N ALA A 62 8.56 27.82 5.14
CA ALA A 62 7.92 28.39 3.97
C ALA A 62 6.39 28.32 4.03
N ILE A 63 5.85 27.64 5.05
CA ILE A 63 4.42 27.58 5.31
C ILE A 63 4.01 28.84 6.04
N THR A 64 3.00 29.54 5.52
CA THR A 64 2.45 30.74 6.16
C THR A 64 0.93 30.62 6.32
N ILE A 65 0.41 31.38 7.29
CA ILE A 65 -1.02 31.47 7.57
C ILE A 65 -1.42 32.92 7.34
N ALA A 66 -2.39 33.15 6.46
CA ALA A 66 -2.95 34.47 6.20
C ALA A 66 -4.46 34.34 6.00
N ASN A 67 -5.26 35.23 6.59
CA ASN A 67 -6.73 35.26 6.39
C ASN A 67 -7.43 33.89 6.58
N SER A 68 -6.98 33.11 7.57
CA SER A 68 -7.45 31.74 7.82
C SER A 68 -7.21 30.73 6.68
N GLU A 69 -6.27 31.03 5.80
CA GLU A 69 -5.78 30.19 4.71
C GLU A 69 -4.34 29.75 4.97
N LEU A 70 -4.06 28.48 4.66
CA LEU A 70 -2.73 27.88 4.70
C LEU A 70 -2.06 28.03 3.34
N HIS A 71 -0.92 28.72 3.29
CA HIS A 71 -0.13 28.80 2.07
C HIS A 71 0.95 27.72 2.14
N LEU A 72 0.81 26.68 1.31
CA LEU A 72 1.75 25.57 1.24
C LEU A 72 2.63 25.68 -0.02
N PRO A 73 3.94 25.43 0.08
CA PRO A 73 4.84 25.44 -1.08
C PRO A 73 4.74 24.18 -1.96
N PHE A 74 3.82 23.27 -1.64
CA PHE A 74 3.56 22.00 -2.33
C PHE A 74 2.08 21.64 -2.22
N ASP A 75 1.61 20.80 -3.15
CA ASP A 75 0.26 20.21 -3.09
C ASP A 75 0.28 18.98 -2.16
N ILE A 76 -0.26 19.14 -0.95
CA ILE A 76 -0.24 18.09 0.08
C ILE A 76 -1.04 16.85 -0.35
N GLY A 77 -2.12 17.02 -1.11
CA GLY A 77 -2.90 15.89 -1.62
C GLY A 77 -2.11 15.07 -2.63
N LYS A 78 -1.41 15.73 -3.55
CA LYS A 78 -0.50 15.04 -4.49
C LYS A 78 0.67 14.35 -3.78
N VAL A 79 1.23 14.96 -2.74
CA VAL A 79 2.31 14.34 -1.95
C VAL A 79 1.82 13.08 -1.26
N ILE A 80 0.68 13.13 -0.58
CA ILE A 80 0.08 11.96 0.08
C ILE A 80 -0.20 10.86 -0.94
N GLU A 81 -0.77 11.20 -2.10
CA GLU A 81 -1.06 10.21 -3.15
C GLU A 81 0.22 9.63 -3.76
N ASN A 82 1.27 10.43 -3.89
CA ASN A 82 2.56 9.95 -4.36
C ASN A 82 3.22 8.95 -3.40
N LEU A 83 3.06 9.15 -2.08
CA LEU A 83 3.53 8.23 -1.05
C LEU A 83 2.72 6.93 -1.09
N ARG A 84 1.38 7.04 -1.02
CA ARG A 84 0.45 5.90 -1.09
C ARG A 84 0.66 5.05 -2.35
N ARG A 85 0.86 5.69 -3.51
CA ARG A 85 1.13 5.03 -4.80
C ARG A 85 2.60 4.69 -5.06
N GLU A 86 3.46 4.85 -4.06
CA GLU A 86 4.87 4.48 -4.13
C GLU A 86 5.65 5.16 -5.29
N ARG A 87 5.23 6.36 -5.69
CA ARG A 87 5.82 7.08 -6.83
C ARG A 87 7.28 7.43 -6.58
N TYR A 88 7.63 7.67 -5.33
CA TYR A 88 8.99 7.93 -4.87
C TYR A 88 9.94 6.76 -5.20
N PHE A 89 9.44 5.53 -5.24
CA PHE A 89 10.24 4.35 -5.48
C PHE A 89 10.79 4.28 -6.92
N ARG A 90 10.06 4.85 -7.90
CA ARG A 90 10.55 4.96 -9.29
C ARG A 90 11.82 5.82 -9.37
N LYS A 91 11.92 6.83 -8.51
CA LYS A 91 13.09 7.72 -8.43
C LYS A 91 14.25 7.02 -7.72
N LEU A 92 14.01 6.37 -6.57
CA LEU A 92 15.03 5.62 -5.82
C LEU A 92 15.60 4.44 -6.61
N SER A 93 14.79 3.81 -7.46
CA SER A 93 15.22 2.68 -8.28
C SER A 93 15.97 3.07 -9.56
N GLY A 94 16.27 4.36 -9.79
CA GLY A 94 17.03 4.81 -10.97
C GLY A 94 16.22 4.95 -12.27
N GLY A 95 14.96 5.39 -12.17
CA GLY A 95 14.12 5.69 -13.34
C GLY A 95 13.60 4.44 -14.09
N PRO A 96 12.98 4.61 -15.27
CA PRO A 96 12.33 3.51 -16.02
C PRO A 96 13.26 2.33 -16.34
N LYS A 97 14.59 2.57 -16.37
CA LYS A 97 15.62 1.56 -16.67
C LYS A 97 15.95 0.64 -15.49
N GLY A 98 15.74 1.07 -14.24
CA GLY A 98 15.93 0.21 -13.07
C GLY A 98 14.81 -0.82 -12.90
N GLY A 99 13.59 -0.46 -13.32
CA GLY A 99 12.44 -1.38 -13.40
C GLY A 99 12.62 -2.47 -14.46
N THR A 100 13.21 -2.14 -15.61
CA THR A 100 13.51 -3.14 -16.66
C THR A 100 14.65 -4.05 -16.28
N GLN A 101 15.69 -3.54 -15.58
CA GLN A 101 16.76 -4.39 -15.06
C GLN A 101 16.28 -5.38 -13.99
N ARG A 102 15.48 -4.92 -13.02
CA ARG A 102 14.87 -5.84 -12.04
C ARG A 102 13.82 -6.76 -12.68
N GLY A 103 13.13 -6.30 -13.72
CA GLY A 103 12.16 -7.09 -14.48
C GLY A 103 12.78 -8.30 -15.18
N TRP A 104 13.94 -8.16 -15.84
CA TRP A 104 14.61 -9.31 -16.46
C TRP A 104 15.17 -10.28 -15.42
N ILE A 105 15.77 -9.77 -14.32
CA ILE A 105 16.27 -10.62 -13.22
C ILE A 105 15.12 -11.44 -12.63
N ARG A 106 13.97 -10.79 -12.41
CA ARG A 106 12.75 -11.45 -11.95
C ARG A 106 12.29 -12.51 -12.95
N ARG A 107 12.21 -12.19 -14.23
CA ARG A 107 11.82 -13.14 -15.28
C ARG A 107 12.73 -14.36 -15.30
N CYS A 108 14.05 -14.16 -15.28
CA CYS A 108 15.03 -15.24 -15.19
C CYS A 108 14.86 -16.06 -13.91
N TYR A 109 14.77 -15.40 -12.74
CA TYR A 109 14.56 -16.05 -11.45
C TYR A 109 13.33 -16.93 -11.47
N TYR A 110 12.15 -16.42 -11.86
CA TYR A 110 10.92 -17.21 -11.90
C TYR A 110 10.91 -18.29 -13.00
N SER A 111 11.73 -18.17 -14.05
CA SER A 111 11.89 -19.25 -15.04
C SER A 111 12.72 -20.42 -14.52
N VAL A 112 13.67 -20.18 -13.60
CA VAL A 112 14.52 -21.24 -13.02
C VAL A 112 14.14 -21.60 -11.59
N ARG A 113 13.27 -20.81 -10.94
CA ARG A 113 12.94 -20.92 -9.51
C ARG A 113 12.61 -22.34 -9.13
N GLU A 114 11.74 -23.00 -9.90
CA GLU A 114 11.28 -24.37 -9.63
C GLU A 114 12.43 -25.39 -9.62
N LEU A 115 13.49 -25.16 -10.40
CA LEU A 115 14.69 -26.00 -10.47
C LEU A 115 15.69 -25.71 -9.33
N LEU A 116 15.61 -24.54 -8.70
CA LEU A 116 16.52 -24.15 -7.63
C LEU A 116 16.15 -24.82 -6.30
N PRO A 117 17.10 -25.49 -5.60
CA PRO A 117 16.89 -25.99 -4.25
C PRO A 117 16.51 -24.87 -3.26
N ILE A 118 15.73 -25.20 -2.23
CA ILE A 118 15.22 -24.24 -1.24
C ILE A 118 16.36 -23.45 -0.57
N TRP A 119 17.47 -24.11 -0.19
CA TRP A 119 18.61 -23.46 0.46
C TRP A 119 19.23 -22.36 -0.42
N PHE A 120 19.29 -22.58 -1.74
CA PHE A 120 19.84 -21.62 -2.69
C PHE A 120 18.90 -20.43 -2.89
N ARG A 121 17.58 -20.67 -2.98
CA ARG A 121 16.57 -19.59 -3.01
C ARG A 121 16.69 -18.69 -1.76
N ARG A 122 16.86 -19.28 -0.57
CA ARG A 122 17.07 -18.54 0.68
C ARG A 122 18.35 -17.71 0.67
N TYR A 123 19.44 -18.25 0.11
CA TYR A 123 20.70 -17.51 -0.03
C TYR A 123 20.54 -16.30 -0.95
N LEU A 124 19.95 -16.48 -2.13
CA LEU A 124 19.66 -15.39 -3.07
C LEU A 124 18.76 -14.33 -2.44
N GLN A 125 17.72 -14.73 -1.72
CA GLN A 125 16.82 -13.82 -1.00
C GLN A 125 17.60 -13.00 0.05
N ARG A 126 18.44 -13.65 0.89
CA ARG A 126 19.25 -12.95 1.89
C ARG A 126 20.24 -11.97 1.25
N ALA A 127 20.85 -12.34 0.12
CA ALA A 127 21.74 -11.47 -0.61
C ALA A 127 21.00 -10.26 -1.20
N TYR A 128 19.84 -10.48 -1.83
CA TYR A 128 18.99 -9.42 -2.38
C TYR A 128 18.49 -8.46 -1.31
N LEU A 129 18.20 -8.96 -0.10
CA LEU A 129 17.64 -8.17 0.99
C LEU A 129 18.71 -7.57 1.92
N ARG A 130 20.00 -7.76 1.67
CA ARG A 130 21.09 -7.45 2.62
C ARG A 130 21.12 -5.98 3.08
N ASP A 131 20.69 -5.06 2.23
CA ASP A 131 20.66 -3.61 2.47
C ASP A 131 19.42 -3.12 3.23
N TRP A 132 18.55 -4.02 3.70
CA TRP A 132 17.29 -3.64 4.34
C TRP A 132 17.48 -2.69 5.54
N ARG A 133 18.57 -2.86 6.32
CA ARG A 133 18.87 -1.99 7.48
C ARG A 133 19.35 -0.59 7.11
N THR A 134 19.82 -0.41 5.87
CA THR A 134 20.40 0.86 5.40
C THR A 134 19.40 1.70 4.61
N LEU A 135 18.22 1.16 4.31
CA LEU A 135 17.16 1.92 3.65
C LEU A 135 16.61 2.99 4.58
N GLN A 136 16.70 4.25 4.15
CA GLN A 136 16.25 5.40 4.92
C GLN A 136 14.74 5.64 4.83
N PHE A 137 14.10 5.17 3.75
CA PHE A 137 12.68 5.40 3.49
C PHE A 137 12.05 4.27 2.66
N PRO A 138 10.81 3.85 2.95
CA PRO A 138 10.00 4.21 4.14
C PRO A 138 10.70 3.83 5.45
N HIS A 139 10.30 4.44 6.56
CA HIS A 139 10.83 4.16 7.89
C HIS A 139 10.44 2.76 8.35
N TRP A 140 11.44 1.95 8.75
CA TRP A 140 11.22 0.63 9.33
C TRP A 140 11.11 0.72 10.86
N PRO A 141 10.27 -0.10 11.53
CA PRO A 141 9.42 -1.16 10.98
C PRO A 141 8.05 -0.70 10.48
N VAL A 142 7.62 0.50 10.87
CA VAL A 142 6.33 1.08 10.50
C VAL A 142 6.56 2.54 10.12
N ASP A 143 5.99 2.96 9.00
CA ASP A 143 6.09 4.31 8.49
C ASP A 143 4.76 5.04 8.65
N PHE A 144 4.79 6.16 9.38
CA PHE A 144 3.63 7.02 9.66
C PHE A 144 3.64 8.32 8.86
N THR A 145 4.44 8.43 7.81
CA THR A 145 4.70 9.71 7.13
C THR A 145 3.41 10.33 6.60
N VAL A 146 2.54 9.54 5.96
CA VAL A 146 1.23 10.02 5.48
C VAL A 146 0.34 10.41 6.65
N ASP A 147 0.35 9.63 7.73
CA ASP A 147 -0.50 9.86 8.90
C ASP A 147 -0.09 11.17 9.60
N SER A 148 1.21 11.38 9.79
CA SER A 148 1.79 12.62 10.32
C SER A 148 1.57 13.83 9.41
N LEU A 149 1.49 13.65 8.08
CA LEU A 149 1.11 14.72 7.15
C LEU A 149 -0.36 15.14 7.35
N HIS A 150 -1.28 14.18 7.54
CA HIS A 150 -2.68 14.47 7.84
C HIS A 150 -2.83 15.16 9.20
N GLU A 151 -2.13 14.69 10.23
CA GLU A 151 -2.10 15.32 11.56
C GLU A 151 -1.57 16.75 11.49
N SER A 152 -0.46 16.96 10.79
CA SER A 152 0.12 18.30 10.59
C SER A 152 -0.84 19.23 9.86
N LEU A 153 -1.51 18.74 8.81
CA LEU A 153 -2.51 19.51 8.08
C LEU A 153 -3.71 19.86 8.97
N MET A 154 -4.21 18.90 9.76
CA MET A 154 -5.30 19.14 10.71
C MET A 154 -4.91 20.23 11.71
N ARG A 155 -3.75 20.09 12.35
CA ARG A 155 -3.22 21.05 13.32
C ARG A 155 -3.08 22.45 12.71
N MET A 156 -2.44 22.57 11.55
CA MET A 156 -2.26 23.86 10.89
C MET A 156 -3.60 24.48 10.50
N THR A 157 -4.55 23.67 10.02
CA THR A 157 -5.89 24.14 9.64
C THR A 157 -6.65 24.66 10.86
N MET A 158 -6.55 23.95 11.99
CA MET A 158 -7.14 24.38 13.27
C MET A 158 -6.56 25.72 13.73
N ILE A 159 -5.24 25.88 13.70
CA ILE A 159 -4.57 27.14 14.05
C ILE A 159 -5.02 28.28 13.13
N ALA A 160 -5.02 28.06 11.81
CA ALA A 160 -5.42 29.08 10.84
C ALA A 160 -6.85 29.57 11.03
N GLN A 161 -7.75 28.66 11.42
CA GLN A 161 -9.17 28.95 11.60
C GLN A 161 -9.55 29.29 13.05
N GLY A 162 -8.58 29.40 13.97
CA GLY A 162 -8.85 29.67 15.38
C GLY A 162 -9.73 28.62 16.06
N ARG A 163 -9.53 27.34 15.73
CA ARG A 163 -10.30 26.21 16.29
C ARG A 163 -9.48 25.44 17.31
N ASP A 164 -10.00 25.30 18.52
CA ASP A 164 -9.37 24.48 19.57
C ASP A 164 -9.81 23.01 19.55
N ARG A 165 -10.97 22.73 18.95
CA ARG A 165 -11.57 21.39 18.89
C ARG A 165 -12.27 21.17 17.57
N VAL A 166 -12.24 19.92 17.11
CA VAL A 166 -12.82 19.48 15.85
C VAL A 166 -13.47 18.13 16.06
N PRO A 167 -14.77 17.95 15.75
CA PRO A 167 -15.38 16.63 15.78
C PRO A 167 -14.83 15.79 14.62
N PHE A 168 -14.72 14.49 14.85
CA PHE A 168 -14.29 13.53 13.85
C PHE A 168 -15.05 12.22 14.07
N ILE A 169 -15.14 11.38 13.05
CA ILE A 169 -15.76 10.07 13.16
C ILE A 169 -14.69 9.11 13.67
N TRP A 170 -14.95 8.51 14.83
CA TRP A 170 -14.05 7.48 15.34
C TRP A 170 -14.02 6.30 14.37
N PHE A 171 -12.82 5.85 14.02
CA PHE A 171 -12.61 4.92 12.91
C PHE A 171 -13.15 3.53 13.17
N TRP A 172 -13.01 3.05 14.42
CA TRP A 172 -13.30 1.67 14.76
C TRP A 172 -14.63 1.55 15.51
N PRO A 173 -15.43 0.51 15.26
CA PRO A 173 -16.67 0.29 15.99
C PRO A 173 -16.48 0.30 17.50
N ASP A 174 -17.52 0.70 18.22
CA ASP A 174 -17.61 0.62 19.69
C ASP A 174 -16.49 1.36 20.45
N GLY A 175 -15.85 2.34 19.81
CA GLY A 175 -14.78 3.12 20.43
C GLY A 175 -13.45 2.35 20.57
N ALA A 176 -13.27 1.24 19.85
CA ALA A 176 -12.05 0.44 19.92
C ALA A 176 -10.82 1.28 19.52
N PRO A 177 -9.68 1.19 20.25
CA PRO A 177 -8.48 1.99 19.98
C PRO A 177 -7.75 1.57 18.70
N SER A 178 -7.99 0.35 18.23
CA SER A 178 -7.30 -0.25 17.08
C SER A 178 -8.14 -1.35 16.45
N CYS A 179 -7.71 -1.80 15.26
CA CYS A 179 -8.23 -2.96 14.55
C CYS A 179 -7.11 -3.98 14.37
N LEU A 180 -7.47 -5.27 14.33
CA LEU A 180 -6.60 -6.37 13.98
C LEU A 180 -7.24 -7.15 12.83
N MET A 181 -6.47 -7.39 11.78
CA MET A 181 -6.84 -8.29 10.70
C MET A 181 -5.96 -9.54 10.75
N LEU A 182 -6.58 -10.70 10.77
CA LEU A 182 -5.90 -11.99 10.67
C LEU A 182 -6.14 -12.59 9.28
N THR A 183 -5.08 -12.92 8.57
CA THR A 183 -5.17 -13.47 7.21
C THR A 183 -4.26 -14.67 7.03
N HIS A 184 -4.73 -15.67 6.28
CA HIS A 184 -3.96 -16.87 5.95
C HIS A 184 -3.81 -17.02 4.44
N ASP A 185 -2.58 -16.98 3.93
CA ASP A 185 -2.29 -17.24 2.52
C ASP A 185 -2.20 -18.75 2.26
N VAL A 186 -3.13 -19.26 1.44
CA VAL A 186 -3.23 -20.69 1.12
C VAL A 186 -2.53 -20.95 -0.21
N GLU A 187 -1.25 -21.29 -0.17
CA GLU A 187 -0.43 -21.43 -1.39
C GLU A 187 -0.24 -22.87 -1.87
N THR A 188 -0.62 -23.87 -1.06
CA THR A 188 -0.36 -25.30 -1.34
C THR A 188 -1.57 -26.18 -1.04
N ALA A 189 -1.61 -27.37 -1.66
CA ALA A 189 -2.64 -28.38 -1.39
C ALA A 189 -2.67 -28.80 0.08
N ALA A 190 -1.50 -29.03 0.68
CA ALA A 190 -1.39 -29.37 2.10
C ALA A 190 -1.92 -28.23 3.00
N GLY A 191 -1.67 -26.97 2.62
CA GLY A 191 -2.23 -25.80 3.30
C GLY A 191 -3.76 -25.76 3.23
N ARG A 192 -4.34 -25.99 2.04
CA ARG A 192 -5.79 -26.10 1.85
C ARG A 192 -6.38 -27.20 2.74
N ASP A 193 -5.76 -28.38 2.75
CA ASP A 193 -6.26 -29.54 3.50
C ASP A 193 -6.13 -29.35 5.02
N PHE A 194 -5.26 -28.45 5.48
CA PHE A 194 -5.10 -28.08 6.88
C PHE A 194 -6.04 -26.95 7.33
N CYS A 195 -6.70 -26.24 6.41
CA CYS A 195 -7.56 -25.11 6.76
C CYS A 195 -8.68 -25.43 7.77
N PRO A 196 -9.34 -26.61 7.76
CA PRO A 196 -10.32 -26.95 8.78
C PRO A 196 -9.75 -26.90 10.21
N SER A 197 -8.56 -27.48 10.40
CA SER A 197 -7.84 -27.46 11.68
C SER A 197 -7.36 -26.05 12.04
N LEU A 198 -6.90 -25.27 11.06
CA LEU A 198 -6.49 -23.89 11.29
C LEU A 198 -7.67 -23.01 11.72
N MET A 199 -8.85 -23.21 11.13
CA MET A 199 -10.08 -22.56 11.58
C MET A 199 -10.46 -22.96 13.01
N ASP A 200 -10.25 -24.22 13.42
CA ASP A 200 -10.47 -24.63 14.82
C ASP A 200 -9.53 -23.86 15.77
N ILE A 201 -8.26 -23.71 15.39
CA ILE A 201 -7.27 -22.94 16.15
C ILE A 201 -7.70 -21.48 16.26
N ASP A 202 -8.06 -20.83 15.17
CA ASP A 202 -8.53 -19.44 15.18
C ASP A 202 -9.78 -19.27 16.07
N VAL A 203 -10.77 -20.17 15.94
CA VAL A 203 -11.99 -20.14 16.76
C VAL A 203 -11.68 -20.30 18.24
N SER A 204 -10.77 -21.21 18.61
CA SER A 204 -10.37 -21.41 20.01
C SER A 204 -9.72 -20.18 20.65
N HIS A 205 -9.21 -19.25 19.85
CA HIS A 205 -8.66 -17.96 20.30
C HIS A 205 -9.62 -16.78 20.05
N GLY A 206 -10.85 -17.04 19.59
CA GLY A 206 -11.87 -16.03 19.38
C GLY A 206 -11.74 -15.23 18.08
N PHE A 207 -10.94 -15.69 17.12
CA PHE A 207 -10.74 -15.01 15.85
C PHE A 207 -11.56 -15.62 14.70
N ARG A 208 -11.81 -14.79 13.69
CA ARG A 208 -12.26 -15.18 12.36
C ARG A 208 -11.33 -14.54 11.34
N ALA A 209 -10.48 -15.35 10.73
CA ALA A 209 -9.51 -14.93 9.74
C ALA A 209 -10.11 -14.84 8.33
N SER A 210 -9.34 -14.22 7.44
CA SER A 210 -9.59 -14.19 6.01
C SER A 210 -8.60 -15.10 5.27
N PHE A 211 -9.10 -16.07 4.52
CA PHE A 211 -8.30 -17.02 3.75
C PHE A 211 -8.09 -16.52 2.33
N GLN A 212 -6.83 -16.29 1.96
CA GLN A 212 -6.44 -15.85 0.63
C GLN A 212 -6.08 -17.08 -0.21
N VAL A 213 -6.94 -17.44 -1.16
CA VAL A 213 -6.86 -18.73 -1.88
C VAL A 213 -6.44 -18.52 -3.32
N VAL A 214 -5.43 -19.26 -3.77
CA VAL A 214 -4.97 -19.22 -5.18
C VAL A 214 -5.89 -20.09 -6.04
N PRO A 215 -6.65 -19.53 -6.99
CA PRO A 215 -7.72 -20.26 -7.66
C PRO A 215 -7.26 -21.22 -8.76
N GLU A 216 -6.08 -21.00 -9.38
CA GLU A 216 -5.57 -21.85 -10.47
C GLU A 216 -4.20 -22.48 -10.16
N ARG A 217 -3.95 -23.64 -10.80
CA ARG A 217 -2.65 -24.37 -10.90
C ARG A 217 -2.03 -24.92 -9.62
N ARG A 218 -2.26 -24.33 -8.45
CA ARG A 218 -1.63 -24.77 -7.19
C ARG A 218 -2.28 -26.02 -6.62
N TYR A 219 -3.61 -26.06 -6.63
CA TYR A 219 -4.44 -27.15 -6.11
C TYR A 219 -5.88 -26.97 -6.61
N LYS A 220 -6.75 -27.96 -6.39
CA LYS A 220 -8.18 -27.85 -6.70
C LYS A 220 -8.89 -27.04 -5.60
N VAL A 221 -9.79 -26.15 -5.98
CA VAL A 221 -10.66 -25.42 -5.04
C VAL A 221 -12.09 -25.93 -5.21
N PRO A 222 -12.50 -27.01 -4.51
CA PRO A 222 -13.87 -27.50 -4.60
C PRO A 222 -14.83 -26.53 -3.91
N ASP A 223 -16.07 -26.45 -4.38
CA ASP A 223 -17.06 -25.54 -3.80
C ASP A 223 -17.38 -25.91 -2.34
N SER A 224 -17.22 -27.19 -1.95
CA SER A 224 -17.34 -27.64 -0.55
C SER A 224 -16.34 -26.96 0.38
N TYR A 225 -15.11 -26.73 -0.08
CA TYR A 225 -14.06 -26.04 0.70
C TYR A 225 -14.41 -24.55 0.89
N VAL A 226 -14.91 -23.89 -0.16
CA VAL A 226 -15.36 -22.49 -0.08
C VAL A 226 -16.55 -22.36 0.88
N ASN A 227 -17.52 -23.27 0.78
CA ASN A 227 -18.70 -23.29 1.63
C ASN A 227 -18.35 -23.56 3.09
N GLU A 228 -17.37 -24.42 3.37
CA GLU A 228 -16.91 -24.72 4.73
C GLU A 228 -16.35 -23.46 5.41
N ILE A 229 -15.43 -22.74 4.74
CA ILE A 229 -14.86 -21.48 5.26
C ILE A 229 -15.98 -20.50 5.63
N ARG A 230 -16.94 -20.30 4.72
CA ARG A 230 -18.05 -19.37 4.93
C ARG A 230 -19.01 -19.76 6.03
N THR A 231 -19.45 -21.02 6.03
CA THR A 231 -20.45 -21.51 7.00
C THR A 231 -19.92 -21.39 8.43
N ARG A 232 -18.59 -21.42 8.60
CA ARG A 232 -17.91 -21.22 9.88
C ARG A 232 -17.68 -19.74 10.26
N GLY A 233 -18.10 -18.80 9.40
CA GLY A 233 -17.99 -17.36 9.62
C GLY A 233 -16.60 -16.78 9.30
N PHE A 234 -15.77 -17.50 8.54
CA PHE A 234 -14.51 -17.00 8.01
C PHE A 234 -14.71 -16.38 6.63
N GLU A 235 -13.77 -15.52 6.23
CA GLU A 235 -13.81 -14.89 4.92
C GLU A 235 -12.99 -15.68 3.90
N PHE A 236 -13.51 -15.76 2.67
CA PHE A 236 -12.83 -16.35 1.53
C PHE A 236 -12.51 -15.27 0.50
N ASN A 237 -11.24 -15.17 0.12
CA ASN A 237 -10.73 -14.19 -0.82
C ASN A 237 -9.87 -14.81 -1.91
N VAL A 238 -9.60 -14.03 -2.96
CA VAL A 238 -8.77 -14.45 -4.10
C VAL A 238 -7.33 -13.98 -3.91
N HIS A 239 -6.39 -14.93 -3.96
CA HIS A 239 -4.96 -14.67 -3.87
C HIS A 239 -4.27 -14.88 -5.21
N ASP A 240 -4.02 -13.80 -5.95
CA ASP A 240 -3.49 -13.86 -7.31
C ASP A 240 -4.40 -14.70 -8.24
N LEU A 241 -3.93 -15.07 -9.44
CA LEU A 241 -4.58 -16.07 -10.29
C LEU A 241 -3.97 -17.46 -10.07
N ASN A 242 -2.64 -17.54 -10.12
CA ASN A 242 -1.90 -18.80 -10.05
C ASN A 242 -0.61 -18.70 -9.24
N HIS A 243 -0.32 -17.51 -8.70
CA HIS A 243 0.83 -17.23 -7.85
C HIS A 243 2.19 -17.49 -8.54
N ASP A 244 2.29 -17.28 -9.85
CA ASP A 244 3.53 -17.51 -10.63
C ASP A 244 4.55 -16.36 -10.55
N GLY A 245 4.22 -15.28 -9.84
CA GLY A 245 5.07 -14.10 -9.66
C GLY A 245 5.12 -13.17 -10.88
N ARG A 246 4.25 -13.38 -11.88
CA ARG A 246 4.26 -12.63 -13.15
C ARG A 246 3.00 -11.79 -13.39
N LEU A 247 2.07 -11.73 -12.43
CA LEU A 247 0.81 -11.01 -12.59
C LEU A 247 1.02 -9.56 -13.02
N PHE A 248 1.97 -8.84 -12.41
CA PHE A 248 2.31 -7.44 -12.71
C PHE A 248 3.54 -7.29 -13.63
N GLU A 249 3.77 -8.24 -14.54
CA GLU A 249 4.92 -8.17 -15.44
C GLU A 249 4.66 -7.34 -16.70
N GLU A 250 3.50 -7.52 -17.33
CA GLU A 250 3.12 -6.86 -18.58
C GLU A 250 1.63 -6.52 -18.53
N LYS A 251 1.25 -5.33 -19.00
CA LYS A 251 -0.10 -4.78 -18.81
C LYS A 251 -1.15 -5.59 -19.57
N THR A 252 -0.86 -6.02 -20.80
CA THR A 252 -1.78 -6.79 -21.64
C THR A 252 -2.10 -8.14 -21.01
N GLU A 253 -1.08 -8.85 -20.54
CA GLU A 253 -1.24 -10.12 -19.80
C GLU A 253 -1.93 -9.91 -18.45
N PHE A 254 -1.62 -8.84 -17.72
CA PHE A 254 -2.34 -8.46 -16.51
C PHE A 254 -3.83 -8.28 -16.79
N LEU A 255 -4.21 -7.50 -17.82
CA LEU A 255 -5.61 -7.29 -18.18
C LEU A 255 -6.32 -8.58 -18.59
N ARG A 256 -5.61 -9.50 -19.27
CA ARG A 256 -6.13 -10.82 -19.59
C ARG A 256 -6.38 -11.66 -18.34
N ARG A 257 -5.44 -11.66 -17.38
CA ARG A 257 -5.57 -12.38 -16.11
C ARG A 257 -6.60 -11.75 -15.18
N ALA A 258 -6.70 -10.42 -15.13
CA ALA A 258 -7.67 -9.68 -14.33
C ALA A 258 -9.11 -10.10 -14.67
N LYS A 259 -9.43 -10.32 -15.96
CA LYS A 259 -10.74 -10.87 -16.35
C LYS A 259 -11.05 -12.20 -15.66
N LYS A 260 -10.10 -13.15 -15.66
CA LYS A 260 -10.25 -14.43 -14.96
C LYS A 260 -10.31 -14.28 -13.45
N ILE A 261 -9.48 -13.40 -12.88
CA ILE A 261 -9.50 -13.11 -11.45
C ILE A 261 -10.89 -12.59 -11.05
N ASN A 262 -11.49 -11.70 -11.84
CA ASN A 262 -12.84 -11.17 -11.60
C ASN A 262 -13.94 -12.23 -11.80
N GLU A 263 -13.75 -13.19 -12.71
CA GLU A 263 -14.64 -14.36 -12.82
C GLU A 263 -14.61 -15.18 -11.52
N TYR A 264 -13.45 -15.40 -10.91
CA TYR A 264 -13.35 -16.05 -9.60
C TYR A 264 -13.90 -15.19 -8.47
N ALA A 265 -13.70 -13.88 -8.52
CA ALA A 265 -14.31 -12.95 -7.56
C ALA A 265 -15.84 -13.09 -7.56
N LYS A 266 -16.45 -13.17 -8.73
CA LYS A 266 -17.90 -13.39 -8.89
C LYS A 266 -18.31 -14.80 -8.50
N LYS A 267 -17.64 -15.83 -9.03
CA LYS A 267 -17.94 -17.24 -8.74
C LYS A 267 -17.95 -17.49 -7.24
N TYR A 268 -16.92 -16.99 -6.56
CA TYR A 268 -16.78 -17.18 -5.14
C TYR A 268 -17.37 -16.04 -4.35
N GLU A 269 -18.05 -15.02 -4.87
CA GLU A 269 -18.50 -13.87 -4.08
C GLU A 269 -17.40 -13.28 -3.16
N ALA A 270 -16.15 -13.31 -3.63
CA ALA A 270 -15.00 -12.81 -2.88
C ALA A 270 -14.93 -11.29 -2.96
N ARG A 271 -14.70 -10.65 -1.81
CA ARG A 271 -14.63 -9.19 -1.71
C ARG A 271 -13.21 -8.65 -1.64
N GLY A 272 -12.27 -9.46 -1.15
CA GLY A 272 -10.86 -9.12 -1.05
C GLY A 272 -9.99 -9.79 -2.09
N PHE A 273 -8.94 -9.06 -2.48
CA PHE A 273 -7.83 -9.54 -3.30
C PHE A 273 -6.52 -9.39 -2.54
N ARG A 274 -5.56 -10.28 -2.83
CA ARG A 274 -4.15 -10.11 -2.47
C ARG A 274 -3.28 -10.63 -3.59
N SER A 275 -2.30 -9.86 -4.03
CA SER A 275 -1.38 -10.28 -5.07
C SER A 275 -0.30 -11.23 -4.57
N GLY A 276 0.15 -12.11 -5.45
CA GLY A 276 1.19 -13.06 -5.11
C GLY A 276 2.53 -12.38 -4.84
N ALA A 277 3.18 -12.77 -3.74
CA ALA A 277 4.42 -12.15 -3.24
C ALA A 277 4.33 -10.61 -3.11
N MET A 278 3.12 -10.07 -2.95
CA MET A 278 2.82 -8.64 -2.86
C MET A 278 3.40 -7.81 -4.01
N TYR A 279 3.59 -8.42 -5.19
CA TYR A 279 3.90 -7.65 -6.39
C TYR A 279 2.72 -6.75 -6.73
N ARG A 280 3.01 -5.52 -7.14
CA ARG A 280 1.94 -4.52 -7.29
C ARG A 280 2.28 -3.47 -8.32
N ASN A 281 1.24 -3.04 -9.03
CA ASN A 281 1.21 -1.82 -9.79
C ASN A 281 -0.18 -1.21 -9.65
N GLN A 282 -0.32 -0.27 -8.70
CA GLN A 282 -1.60 0.35 -8.34
C GLN A 282 -2.27 1.10 -9.52
N ASP A 283 -1.53 1.42 -10.59
CA ASP A 283 -2.09 2.01 -11.81
C ASP A 283 -2.98 1.04 -12.59
N TRP A 284 -2.90 -0.25 -12.31
CA TRP A 284 -3.64 -1.28 -13.01
C TRP A 284 -4.82 -1.82 -12.19
N PHE A 285 -4.97 -1.39 -10.94
CA PHE A 285 -5.99 -1.88 -10.01
C PHE A 285 -7.41 -1.60 -10.49
N GLU A 286 -7.62 -0.62 -11.36
CA GLU A 286 -8.92 -0.33 -11.98
C GLU A 286 -9.53 -1.52 -12.73
N ALA A 287 -8.70 -2.49 -13.16
CA ALA A 287 -9.18 -3.69 -13.85
C ALA A 287 -9.65 -4.81 -12.90
N LEU A 288 -9.42 -4.66 -11.59
CA LEU A 288 -9.84 -5.61 -10.56
C LEU A 288 -11.20 -5.19 -9.99
N GLU A 289 -12.11 -6.15 -9.85
CA GLU A 289 -13.51 -5.91 -9.42
C GLU A 289 -13.74 -6.31 -7.95
N PHE A 290 -12.88 -5.86 -7.04
CA PHE A 290 -12.95 -6.16 -5.60
C PHE A 290 -13.38 -4.96 -4.77
N SER A 291 -13.85 -5.21 -3.54
CA SER A 291 -14.14 -4.14 -2.58
C SER A 291 -12.87 -3.61 -1.91
N TYR A 292 -11.89 -4.48 -1.69
CA TYR A 292 -10.63 -4.13 -1.07
C TYR A 292 -9.45 -4.97 -1.56
N ASP A 293 -8.25 -4.45 -1.37
CA ASP A 293 -6.97 -5.10 -1.66
C ASP A 293 -6.06 -5.07 -0.42
N MET A 294 -5.12 -6.01 -0.34
CA MET A 294 -4.13 -6.14 0.73
C MET A 294 -2.75 -6.42 0.14
N SER A 295 -2.40 -5.74 -0.97
CA SER A 295 -1.17 -6.01 -1.72
C SER A 295 -0.10 -4.94 -1.52
N VAL A 296 -0.45 -3.78 -0.96
CA VAL A 296 0.44 -2.65 -0.74
C VAL A 296 0.80 -2.55 0.75
N PRO A 297 1.94 -3.10 1.19
CA PRO A 297 2.32 -3.04 2.59
C PRO A 297 2.64 -1.60 3.01
N ASN A 298 2.52 -1.31 4.31
CA ASN A 298 3.03 -0.08 4.91
C ASN A 298 4.52 0.15 4.59
N VAL A 299 5.38 -0.86 4.81
CA VAL A 299 6.82 -0.84 4.56
C VAL A 299 7.29 -2.17 3.98
N ALA A 300 7.95 -2.14 2.81
CA ALA A 300 8.35 -3.34 2.07
C ALA A 300 9.87 -3.62 2.14
N HIS A 301 10.50 -3.52 3.31
CA HIS A 301 11.95 -3.71 3.46
C HIS A 301 12.39 -5.18 3.37
N LEU A 302 11.50 -6.14 3.57
CA LEU A 302 11.85 -7.57 3.47
C LEU A 302 11.11 -8.27 2.34
N GLU A 303 10.56 -7.48 1.42
CA GLU A 303 9.75 -7.96 0.31
C GLU A 303 10.50 -8.04 -1.02
N PRO A 304 10.10 -8.95 -1.92
CA PRO A 304 10.65 -9.02 -3.28
C PRO A 304 10.46 -7.70 -4.06
N GLN A 305 9.36 -6.98 -3.80
CA GLN A 305 9.13 -5.64 -4.30
C GLN A 305 9.21 -4.63 -3.14
N ARG A 306 10.34 -3.92 -3.09
CA ARG A 306 10.59 -2.78 -2.19
C ARG A 306 9.58 -1.65 -2.42
N GLY A 307 9.45 -0.76 -1.44
CA GLY A 307 8.48 0.35 -1.44
C GLY A 307 7.71 0.40 -0.11
N GLY A 308 6.45 0.81 -0.17
CA GLY A 308 5.54 0.96 0.96
C GLY A 308 4.62 2.18 0.82
N CYS A 309 3.36 2.08 1.24
CA CYS A 309 2.39 3.18 1.11
C CYS A 309 2.56 4.30 2.16
N CYS A 310 3.43 4.11 3.16
CA CYS A 310 3.76 5.08 4.20
C CYS A 310 2.57 5.54 5.07
N THR A 311 1.53 4.72 5.18
CA THR A 311 0.35 4.96 6.03
C THR A 311 -0.07 3.67 6.72
N VAL A 312 -0.53 3.75 7.96
CA VAL A 312 -1.17 2.63 8.66
C VAL A 312 -2.69 2.60 8.48
N MET A 313 -3.23 3.62 7.82
CA MET A 313 -4.67 3.75 7.58
C MET A 313 -5.04 3.28 6.18
N PRO A 314 -6.22 2.67 6.03
CA PRO A 314 -6.70 2.26 4.73
C PRO A 314 -6.98 3.46 3.82
N TYR A 315 -6.86 3.29 2.51
CA TYR A 315 -7.07 4.37 1.54
C TYR A 315 -7.63 3.85 0.22
N PHE A 316 -8.37 4.71 -0.50
CA PHE A 316 -8.98 4.31 -1.76
C PHE A 316 -8.01 4.42 -2.94
N ILE A 317 -7.93 3.36 -3.74
CA ILE A 317 -7.36 3.35 -5.09
C ILE A 317 -8.53 3.18 -6.07
N GLY A 318 -9.04 4.31 -6.55
CA GLY A 318 -10.25 4.31 -7.37
C GLY A 318 -11.46 3.84 -6.55
N LYS A 319 -11.95 2.62 -6.82
CA LYS A 319 -13.08 2.00 -6.10
C LYS A 319 -12.67 0.95 -5.08
N ILE A 320 -11.39 0.58 -5.05
CA ILE A 320 -10.84 -0.45 -4.16
C ILE A 320 -10.30 0.23 -2.91
N LEU A 321 -10.63 -0.30 -1.74
CA LEU A 321 -10.01 0.11 -0.47
C LEU A 321 -8.72 -0.70 -0.26
N GLU A 322 -7.57 -0.06 -0.25
CA GLU A 322 -6.32 -0.70 0.15
C GLU A 322 -6.26 -0.81 1.67
N LEU A 323 -5.93 -2.01 2.17
CA LEU A 323 -5.71 -2.32 3.58
C LEU A 323 -4.21 -2.64 3.75
N ALA A 324 -3.45 -1.68 4.29
CA ALA A 324 -1.99 -1.64 4.27
C ALA A 324 -1.27 -2.25 5.48
#